data_AF-A0A016S076-F1
#
_entry.id   AF-A0A016S076-F1
#
_cell.length_a   1.000
_cell.length_b   1.000
_cell.length_c   1.000
_cell.angle_alpha   90.00
_cell.angle_beta   90.00
_cell.angle_gamma   90.00
#
_symmetry.space_group_name_H-M   'P 1'
#
loop_
_entity.id
_entity.type
_entity.pdbx_description
1 polymer ?
#
loop_
_entity_poly.entity_id
_entity_poly.type
_entity_poly.pdbx_seq_one_letter_code
_entity_poly.pdbx_strand_id
1 'polypeptide(L)'
;METTQFRLSCLQSRTGVKFVVVTTPSTAIPVESLLNKLYELYADYALKNPFYAIDMPIRCSKFEEGLKSLLERVDKNSSSVTI
;
A
#
# COMPACT_ATOMS: atom_id res chain seq x y z
N MET A 1 10.38 -1.98 -10.88
CA MET A 1 10.47 -1.82 -12.35
C MET A 1 10.05 -0.41 -12.69
N GLU A 2 10.81 0.27 -13.53
CA GLU A 2 10.46 1.62 -13.99
C GLU A 2 10.26 1.58 -15.50
N THR A 3 9.23 2.27 -15.96
CA THR A 3 8.90 2.45 -17.38
C THR A 3 8.64 3.93 -17.64
N THR A 4 8.52 4.30 -18.91
CA THR A 4 8.21 5.69 -19.31
C THR A 4 6.84 6.17 -18.83
N GLN A 5 5.89 5.27 -18.60
CA GLN A 5 4.52 5.63 -18.21
C GLN A 5 4.23 5.40 -16.72
N PHE A 6 4.88 4.42 -16.11
CA PHE A 6 4.64 4.04 -14.72
C PHE A 6 5.89 3.46 -14.06
N ARG A 7 5.93 3.57 -12.73
CA ARG A 7 6.88 2.90 -11.86
C ARG A 7 6.13 1.89 -11.00
N LEU A 8 6.63 0.67 -10.99
CA LEU A 8 6.13 -0.44 -10.18
C LEU A 8 7.12 -0.70 -9.04
N SER A 9 6.64 -0.53 -7.81
CA SER A 9 7.38 -0.84 -6.58
C SER A 9 6.73 -2.02 -5.88
N CYS A 10 7.54 -2.96 -5.37
CA CYS A 10 7.06 -4.18 -4.74
C CYS A 10 7.74 -4.40 -3.39
N LEU A 11 6.94 -4.77 -2.39
CA LEU A 11 7.42 -5.29 -1.11
C LEU A 11 6.90 -6.73 -0.95
N GLN A 12 7.79 -7.66 -0.64
CA GLN A 12 7.42 -9.04 -0.34
C GLN A 12 7.57 -9.28 1.17
N SER A 13 6.51 -9.76 1.82
CA SER A 13 6.54 -10.14 3.22
C SER A 13 7.30 -11.45 3.45
N ARG A 14 7.68 -11.71 4.70
CA ARG A 14 8.31 -12.99 5.11
C ARG A 14 7.39 -14.21 4.91
N THR A 15 6.07 -13.99 4.86
CA THR A 15 5.06 -15.03 4.62
C THR A 15 4.76 -15.24 3.13
N GLY A 16 5.43 -14.51 2.23
CA GLY A 16 5.29 -14.67 0.77
C GLY A 16 4.24 -13.77 0.12
N VAL A 17 3.54 -12.94 0.89
CA VAL A 17 2.56 -11.97 0.36
C VAL A 17 3.28 -10.80 -0.30
N LYS A 18 2.87 -10.43 -1.51
CA LYS A 18 3.47 -9.32 -2.28
C LYS A 18 2.53 -8.12 -2.34
N PHE A 19 3.05 -6.99 -1.90
CA PHE A 19 2.41 -5.68 -2.02
C PHE A 19 3.02 -4.96 -3.21
N VAL A 20 2.19 -4.59 -4.18
CA VAL A 20 2.64 -3.92 -5.39
C VAL A 20 1.93 -2.58 -5.49
N VAL A 21 2.71 -1.51 -5.66
CA VAL A 21 2.21 -0.16 -5.88
C VAL A 21 2.66 0.30 -7.26
N VAL A 22 1.71 0.82 -8.04
CA VAL A 22 1.94 1.43 -9.34
C VAL A 22 1.78 2.93 -9.19
N THR A 23 2.83 3.69 -9.54
CA THR A 23 2.83 5.15 -9.52
C THR A 23 3.23 5.70 -10.88
N THR A 24 3.05 7.01 -11.10
CA THR A 24 3.70 7.67 -12.23
C THR A 24 5.19 7.86 -11.93
N PRO A 25 6.08 7.93 -12.94
CA PRO A 25 7.52 8.13 -12.73
C PRO A 25 7.85 9.46 -12.05
N SER A 26 7.02 10.48 -12.27
CA SER A 26 7.15 11.84 -11.69
C SER A 26 6.63 11.96 -10.25
N THR A 27 6.14 10.87 -9.66
CA THR A 27 5.61 10.87 -8.30
C THR A 27 6.73 11.00 -7.26
N ALA A 28 6.74 12.09 -6.49
CA ALA A 28 7.69 12.33 -5.39
C ALA A 28 7.34 11.60 -4.07
N ILE A 29 6.38 10.67 -4.11
CA ILE A 29 5.92 9.95 -2.92
C ILE A 29 7.01 8.97 -2.44
N PRO A 30 7.30 8.90 -1.13
CA PRO A 30 8.15 7.86 -0.56
C PRO A 30 7.44 6.49 -0.56
N VAL A 31 7.47 5.81 -1.71
CA VAL A 31 6.73 4.55 -1.96
C VAL A 31 7.11 3.43 -0.99
N GLU A 32 8.36 3.37 -0.52
CA GLU A 32 8.79 2.39 0.48
C GLU A 32 8.07 2.57 1.82
N SER A 33 7.89 3.81 2.28
CA SER A 33 7.15 4.11 3.51
C SER A 33 5.67 3.74 3.36
N LEU A 34 5.09 3.99 2.18
CA LEU A 34 3.73 3.56 1.86
C LEU A 34 3.59 2.03 1.89
N LEU A 35 4.52 1.30 1.27
CA LEU A 35 4.52 -0.18 1.24
C LEU A 35 4.66 -0.77 2.65
N ASN A 36 5.51 -0.20 3.50
CA ASN A 36 5.64 -0.64 4.90
C ASN A 36 4.34 -0.41 5.70
N LYS A 37 3.69 0.75 5.55
CA LYS A 37 2.40 1.03 6.20
C LYS A 37 1.27 0.12 5.68
N LEU A 38 1.29 -0.21 4.39
CA LEU A 38 0.38 -1.20 3.80
C LEU A 38 0.57 -2.59 4.40
N TYR A 39 1.82 -3.01 4.61
CA TYR A 39 2.13 -4.27 5.26
C TYR A 39 1.67 -4.30 6.72
N GLU A 40 1.88 -3.22 7.49
CA GLU A 40 1.36 -3.09 8.86
C GLU A 40 -0.16 -3.21 8.89
N LEU A 41 -0.85 -2.48 8.00
CA LEU A 41 -2.31 -2.52 7.88
C LEU A 41 -2.80 -3.94 7.56
N TYR A 42 -2.13 -4.62 6.63
CA TYR A 42 -2.44 -6.02 6.31
C TYR A 42 -2.24 -6.94 7.52
N ALA A 43 -1.14 -6.79 8.26
CA ALA A 43 -0.87 -7.60 9.44
C ALA A 43 -1.97 -7.43 10.50
N ASP A 44 -2.47 -6.21 10.69
CA ASP A 44 -3.50 -5.91 11.68
C ASP A 44 -4.88 -6.47 11.33
N TYR A 45 -5.26 -6.50 10.05
CA TYR A 45 -6.62 -6.90 9.65
C TYR A 45 -6.71 -8.30 9.04
N ALA A 46 -5.63 -8.83 8.46
CA ALA A 46 -5.60 -10.17 7.87
C ALA A 46 -5.01 -11.20 8.83
N LEU A 47 -3.85 -10.93 9.45
CA LEU A 47 -3.17 -11.93 10.29
C LEU A 47 -3.79 -12.05 11.70
N LYS A 48 -4.36 -10.96 12.23
CA LYS A 48 -5.05 -11.00 13.54
C LYS A 48 -6.49 -11.49 13.45
N ASN A 49 -7.05 -11.67 12.24
CA ASN A 49 -8.41 -12.13 12.06
C ASN A 49 -8.45 -13.66 11.99
N PRO A 50 -8.97 -14.36 13.02
CA PRO A 50 -8.99 -15.82 13.06
C PRO A 50 -9.89 -16.45 11.98
N PHE A 51 -10.73 -15.66 11.31
CA PHE A 51 -11.60 -16.10 10.23
C PHE A 51 -11.06 -15.77 8.83
N TYR A 52 -9.89 -15.14 8.73
CA TYR A 52 -9.28 -14.84 7.45
C TYR A 52 -8.57 -16.08 6.91
N ALA A 53 -9.07 -16.60 5.79
CA ALA A 53 -8.37 -17.62 5.03
C ALA A 53 -7.34 -16.95 4.12
N ILE A 54 -6.08 -17.39 4.25
CA ILE A 54 -5.00 -17.04 3.32
C ILE A 54 -5.46 -17.48 1.91
N ASP A 55 -5.16 -16.66 0.89
CA ASP A 55 -5.62 -16.79 -0.51
C ASP A 55 -7.06 -16.37 -0.82
N MET A 56 -7.82 -15.89 0.17
CA MET A 56 -9.12 -15.23 -0.07
C MET A 56 -8.96 -13.70 -0.18
N PRO A 57 -9.81 -13.02 -0.98
CA PRO A 57 -9.81 -11.57 -1.03
C PRO A 57 -10.08 -10.98 0.36
N ILE A 58 -9.35 -9.92 0.70
CA ILE A 58 -9.52 -9.21 1.98
C ILE A 58 -10.88 -8.47 1.95
N ARG A 59 -11.87 -8.99 2.67
CA ARG A 59 -13.23 -8.40 2.78
C ARG A 59 -13.46 -7.78 4.15
N CYS A 60 -12.49 -7.01 4.65
CA CYS A 60 -12.57 -6.35 5.94
C CYS A 60 -12.82 -4.85 5.74
N SER A 61 -13.99 -4.35 6.15
CA SER A 61 -14.33 -2.92 6.00
C SER A 61 -13.33 -2.00 6.69
N LYS A 62 -12.78 -2.41 7.84
CA LYS A 62 -11.75 -1.64 8.55
C LYS A 62 -10.44 -1.54 7.77
N PHE A 63 -10.09 -2.59 7.01
CA PHE A 63 -8.93 -2.55 6.12
C PHE A 63 -9.17 -1.56 4.97
N GLU A 64 -10.36 -1.57 4.37
CA GLU A 64 -10.72 -0.61 3.30
C GLU A 64 -10.68 0.85 3.79
N GLU A 65 -11.26 1.13 4.96
CA GLU A 65 -11.24 2.46 5.59
C GLU A 65 -9.81 2.92 5.93
N GLY A 66 -9.00 2.03 6.49
CA GLY A 66 -7.60 2.29 6.80
C GLY A 66 -6.77 2.56 5.56
N LEU A 67 -6.99 1.79 4.48
CA LEU A 67 -6.31 1.97 3.20
C LEU A 67 -6.67 3.31 2.56
N LYS A 68 -7.96 3.66 2.54
CA LYS A 68 -8.43 4.96 2.03
C LYS A 68 -7.78 6.12 2.79
N SER A 69 -7.78 6.04 4.12
CA SER A 69 -7.16 7.06 4.98
C SER A 69 -5.65 7.18 4.76
N LEU A 70 -4.97 6.06 4.52
CA LEU A 70 -3.54 6.04 4.21
C LEU A 70 -3.24 6.73 2.86
N LEU A 71 -4.04 6.44 1.84
CA LEU A 71 -3.90 7.03 0.51
C LEU A 71 -4.20 8.55 0.52
N GLU A 72 -5.24 8.98 1.21
CA GLU A 72 -5.57 10.41 1.36
C GLU A 72 -4.44 11.19 2.04
N ARG A 73 -3.77 10.60 3.04
CA ARG A 73 -2.60 11.22 3.69
C ARG A 73 -1.43 11.35 2.74
N VAL A 74 -1.22 10.33 1.91
CA VAL A 74 -0.12 10.30 0.93
C VAL A 74 -0.37 11.33 -0.17
N ASP A 75 -1.60 11.46 -0.65
CA ASP A 75 -2.00 12.44 -1.68
C ASP A 75 -1.85 13.90 -1.18
N LYS A 76 -2.25 14.17 0.08
CA LYS A 76 -2.00 15.47 0.71
C LYS A 76 -0.51 15.82 0.80
N ASN A 77 0.33 14.80 1.00
CA ASN A 77 1.78 14.98 1.14
C ASN A 77 2.50 15.09 -0.22
N SER A 78 1.86 14.72 -1.34
CA SER A 78 2.38 14.96 -2.69
C SER A 78 2.12 16.37 -3.22
N SER A 79 1.16 17.10 -2.63
CA SER A 79 0.76 18.45 -3.06
C SER A 79 1.60 19.60 -2.47
N SER A 80 2.69 19.31 -1.76
CA SER A 80 3.51 20.33 -1.08
C SER A 80 4.73 20.83 -1.87
N VAL A 81 4.82 20.60 -3.18
CA VAL A 81 5.81 21.26 -4.04
C VAL A 81 5.12 21.77 -5.30
N THR A 82 4.74 23.04 -5.28
CA THR A 82 4.76 23.90 -6.47
C THR A 82 5.21 25.26 -5.96
N ILE A 83 6.38 25.69 -6.44
CA ILE A 83 6.95 27.02 -6.23
C ILE A 83 6.18 28.00 -7.11
#